data_AF-A0A0S8JR58-F1
#
_entry.id   AF-A0A0S8JR58-F1
#
_cell.length_a   1.000
_cell.length_b   1.000
_cell.length_c   1.000
_cell.angle_alpha   90.00
_cell.angle_beta   90.00
_cell.angle_gamma   90.00
#
_symmetry.space_group_name_H-M   'P 1'
#
loop_
_entity.id
_entity.type
_entity.pdbx_description
1 polymer ?
#
loop_
_entity_poly.entity_id
_entity_poly.type
_entity_poly.pdbx_seq_one_letter_code
_entity_poly.pdbx_strand_id
1 'polypeptide(L)'
;MEFSSLNRHSYRWVGLIISLTGIAIFSMLLVLDFRYVENWEEKIFIINHYIIILGLVLLSYSLEKTEDERIRTIRFRMLRFSQLLTISGLIGYAAITILDRVEFNLYIIFYIIEAALILYQFLFRLFLRTNPAWIFRETPTRKAKSIIPVVCLIFLIGWLIYAIIEFKI
;
A
#
# COMPACT_ATOMS: atom_id res chain seq x y z
N MET A 1 -12.84 14.02 8.59
CA MET A 1 -12.66 14.46 7.20
C MET A 1 -13.44 13.51 6.31
N GLU A 2 -14.61 13.94 5.81
CA GLU A 2 -15.39 13.15 4.86
C GLU A 2 -14.81 13.33 3.46
N PHE A 3 -14.14 12.31 2.93
CA PHE A 3 -13.85 12.20 1.51
C PHE A 3 -15.15 11.81 0.76
N SER A 4 -16.16 12.70 0.77
CA SER A 4 -17.49 12.39 0.22
C SER A 4 -17.51 12.24 -1.30
N SER A 5 -16.54 12.84 -2.01
CA SER A 5 -16.48 12.84 -3.47
C SER A 5 -15.97 11.53 -4.08
N LEU A 6 -15.03 10.85 -3.43
CA LEU A 6 -14.44 9.57 -3.89
C LEU A 6 -15.25 8.34 -3.48
N ASN A 7 -16.25 8.53 -2.62
CA ASN A 7 -17.02 7.48 -1.98
C ASN A 7 -18.20 7.02 -2.86
N ARG A 8 -17.99 6.81 -4.17
CA ARG A 8 -19.02 6.23 -5.06
C ARG A 8 -18.57 4.87 -5.56
N HIS A 9 -19.50 3.93 -5.63
CA HIS A 9 -19.23 2.58 -6.16
C HIS A 9 -18.68 2.60 -7.60
N SER A 10 -19.03 3.60 -8.41
CA SER A 10 -18.49 3.78 -9.77
C SER A 10 -16.97 3.98 -9.79
N TYR A 11 -16.39 4.63 -8.78
CA TYR A 11 -14.95 4.86 -8.71
C TYR A 11 -14.14 3.57 -8.51
N ARG A 12 -14.78 2.50 -8.04
CA ARG A 12 -14.15 1.18 -7.96
C ARG A 12 -13.76 0.67 -9.35
N TRP A 13 -14.70 0.73 -10.28
CA TRP A 13 -14.48 0.28 -11.66
C TRP A 13 -13.50 1.19 -12.38
N VAL A 14 -13.62 2.51 -12.16
CA VAL A 14 -12.66 3.49 -12.69
C VAL A 14 -11.25 3.20 -12.18
N GLY A 15 -11.07 3.03 -10.87
CA GLY A 15 -9.78 2.70 -10.27
C GLY A 15 -9.20 1.39 -10.79
N LEU A 16 -10.03 0.35 -10.92
CA LEU A 16 -9.64 -0.94 -11.47
C LEU A 16 -9.17 -0.83 -12.94
N ILE A 17 -9.92 -0.10 -13.78
CA ILE A 17 -9.56 0.13 -15.19
C ILE A 17 -8.25 0.91 -15.28
N ILE A 18 -8.07 1.95 -14.46
CA ILE A 18 -6.84 2.76 -14.43
C ILE A 18 -5.65 1.89 -14.02
N SER A 19 -5.75 1.12 -12.94
CA SER A 19 -4.66 0.26 -12.48
C SER A 19 -4.33 -0.84 -13.50
N LEU A 20 -5.33 -1.49 -14.11
CA LEU A 20 -5.09 -2.50 -15.14
C LEU A 20 -4.45 -1.91 -16.39
N THR A 21 -4.88 -0.72 -16.81
CA THR A 21 -4.26 0.00 -17.92
C THR A 21 -2.80 0.34 -17.63
N GLY A 22 -2.50 0.85 -16.43
CA GLY A 22 -1.12 1.13 -16.01
C GLY A 22 -0.24 -0.12 -15.97
N ILE A 23 -0.76 -1.24 -15.50
CA ILE A 23 -0.04 -2.54 -15.51
C ILE A 23 0.16 -3.05 -16.94
N ALA A 24 -0.82 -2.90 -17.82
CA ALA A 24 -0.70 -3.29 -19.22
C ALA A 24 0.37 -2.46 -19.94
N ILE A 25 0.34 -1.13 -19.76
CA ILE A 25 1.36 -0.22 -20.30
C ILE A 25 2.74 -0.58 -19.76
N PHE A 26 2.86 -0.81 -18.44
CA PHE A 26 4.11 -1.28 -17.82
C PHE A 26 4.66 -2.52 -18.50
N SER A 27 3.81 -3.53 -18.68
CA SER A 27 4.18 -4.81 -19.25
C SER A 27 4.61 -4.65 -20.71
N MET A 28 3.93 -3.80 -21.48
CA MET A 28 4.33 -3.48 -22.85
C MET A 28 5.69 -2.77 -22.89
N LEU A 29 5.93 -1.80 -22.00
CA LEU A 29 7.20 -1.08 -21.91
C LEU A 29 8.36 -2.03 -21.58
N LEU A 30 8.16 -2.99 -20.67
CA LEU A 30 9.15 -4.01 -20.34
C LEU A 30 9.46 -4.94 -21.52
N VAL A 31 8.46 -5.31 -22.32
CA VAL A 31 8.65 -6.22 -23.46
C VAL A 31 9.30 -5.51 -24.66
N LEU A 32 8.99 -4.24 -24.87
CA LEU A 32 9.41 -3.50 -26.06
C LEU A 32 10.82 -2.88 -25.94
N ASP A 33 11.50 -3.02 -24.80
CA ASP A 33 12.88 -2.54 -24.52
C ASP A 33 13.15 -1.15 -25.14
N PHE A 34 12.31 -0.17 -24.79
CA PHE A 34 12.36 1.19 -25.33
C PHE A 34 13.58 1.97 -24.83
N ARG A 35 14.78 1.66 -25.34
CA ARG A 35 16.03 2.40 -25.09
C ARG A 35 16.23 3.57 -26.06
N TYR A 36 15.15 4.17 -26.56
CA TYR A 36 15.20 5.03 -27.74
C TYR A 36 15.79 6.42 -27.48
N VAL A 37 15.77 6.93 -26.23
CA VAL A 37 16.30 8.25 -25.86
C VAL A 37 16.78 8.25 -24.39
N GLU A 38 17.91 8.90 -24.12
CA GLU A 38 18.49 9.07 -22.77
C GLU A 38 17.48 9.73 -21.80
N ASN A 39 17.32 9.18 -20.59
CA ASN A 39 16.36 9.60 -19.55
C ASN A 39 14.86 9.52 -19.91
N TRP A 40 14.50 8.93 -21.06
CA TRP A 40 13.10 8.76 -21.48
C TRP A 40 12.40 7.62 -20.75
N GLU A 41 13.13 6.52 -20.58
CA GLU A 41 12.71 5.36 -19.80
C GLU A 41 12.28 5.80 -18.39
N GLU A 42 13.11 6.61 -17.73
CA GLU A 42 12.85 7.08 -16.37
C GLU A 42 11.54 7.87 -16.24
N LYS A 43 11.31 8.84 -17.14
CA LYS A 43 10.12 9.70 -17.09
C LYS A 43 8.84 8.93 -17.34
N ILE A 44 8.81 8.06 -18.34
CA ILE A 44 7.62 7.26 -18.66
C ILE A 44 7.35 6.25 -17.55
N PHE A 45 8.39 5.63 -17.00
CA PHE A 45 8.27 4.66 -15.93
C PHE A 45 7.68 5.29 -14.66
N ILE A 46 8.16 6.50 -14.27
CA ILE A 46 7.58 7.28 -13.16
C ILE A 46 6.10 7.60 -13.40
N ILE A 47 5.76 8.10 -14.59
CA ILE A 47 4.36 8.44 -14.93
C ILE A 47 3.49 7.19 -14.85
N ASN A 48 3.99 6.05 -15.31
CA ASN A 48 3.24 4.81 -15.29
C ASN A 48 2.97 4.32 -13.85
N HIS A 49 3.97 4.35 -12.97
CA HIS A 49 3.77 4.05 -11.55
C HIS A 49 2.79 5.01 -10.88
N TYR A 50 2.84 6.29 -11.23
CA TYR A 50 1.86 7.26 -10.74
C TYR A 50 0.43 6.90 -11.14
N ILE A 51 0.21 6.46 -12.40
CA ILE A 51 -1.09 5.98 -12.89
C ILE A 51 -1.56 4.75 -12.10
N ILE A 52 -0.67 3.79 -11.84
CA ILE A 52 -0.98 2.57 -11.07
C ILE A 52 -1.40 2.96 -9.65
N ILE A 53 -0.61 3.79 -8.96
CA ILE A 53 -0.89 4.27 -7.61
C ILE A 53 -2.21 5.01 -7.56
N LEU A 54 -2.47 5.91 -8.51
CA LEU A 54 -3.73 6.66 -8.60
C LEU A 54 -4.92 5.68 -8.69
N GLY A 55 -4.85 4.69 -9.58
CA GLY A 55 -5.89 3.67 -9.71
C GLY A 55 -6.09 2.86 -8.42
N LEU A 56 -4.99 2.47 -7.75
CA LEU A 56 -5.04 1.72 -6.50
C LEU A 56 -5.61 2.55 -5.35
N VAL A 57 -5.31 3.84 -5.28
CA VAL A 57 -5.90 4.78 -4.31
C VAL A 57 -7.40 4.90 -4.55
N LEU A 58 -7.84 5.14 -5.79
CA LEU A 58 -9.25 5.19 -6.15
C LEU A 58 -9.98 3.90 -5.77
N LEU A 59 -9.36 2.76 -6.06
CA LEU A 59 -9.88 1.45 -5.68
C LEU A 59 -10.00 1.32 -4.14
N SER A 60 -9.02 1.83 -3.40
CA SER A 60 -8.94 1.71 -1.94
C SER A 60 -9.97 2.53 -1.19
N TYR A 61 -10.33 3.69 -1.72
CA TYR A 61 -11.32 4.59 -1.13
C TYR A 61 -12.74 4.42 -1.71
N SER A 62 -12.93 3.57 -2.72
CA SER A 62 -14.24 3.28 -3.29
C SER A 62 -15.18 2.50 -2.34
N LEU A 63 -16.49 2.77 -2.43
CA LEU A 63 -17.52 2.03 -1.71
C LEU A 63 -17.67 0.60 -2.23
N GLU A 64 -18.08 -0.31 -1.36
CA GLU A 64 -18.62 -1.61 -1.77
C GLU A 64 -20.07 -1.47 -2.23
N LYS A 65 -20.56 -2.39 -3.07
CA LYS A 65 -21.94 -2.37 -3.57
C LYS A 65 -22.97 -2.38 -2.44
N THR A 66 -22.65 -3.13 -1.39
CA THR A 66 -23.39 -3.18 -0.12
C THR A 66 -22.44 -2.72 0.96
N GLU A 67 -22.63 -1.52 1.48
CA GLU A 67 -21.78 -0.96 2.52
C GLU A 67 -22.48 -1.09 3.88
N ASP A 68 -22.07 -2.07 4.68
CA ASP A 68 -22.50 -2.20 6.08
C ASP A 68 -21.41 -1.69 7.04
N GLU A 69 -21.76 -1.55 8.33
CA GLU A 69 -20.83 -1.09 9.36
C GLU A 69 -19.59 -2.00 9.48
N ARG A 70 -19.77 -3.30 9.23
CA ARG A 70 -18.70 -4.30 9.21
C ARG A 70 -17.68 -4.00 8.11
N ILE A 71 -18.12 -3.83 6.87
CA ILE A 71 -17.28 -3.53 5.71
C ILE A 71 -16.53 -2.23 5.94
N ARG A 72 -17.21 -1.21 6.47
CA ARG A 72 -16.58 0.08 6.83
C ARG A 72 -15.49 -0.10 7.89
N THR A 73 -15.74 -0.91 8.91
CA THR A 73 -14.77 -1.22 9.97
C THR A 73 -13.56 -1.98 9.44
N ILE A 74 -13.77 -3.01 8.62
CA ILE A 74 -12.68 -3.76 7.99
C ILE A 74 -11.86 -2.83 7.09
N ARG A 75 -12.52 -2.03 6.24
CA ARG A 75 -11.86 -1.04 5.39
C ARG A 75 -10.97 -0.12 6.21
N PHE A 76 -11.53 0.49 7.26
CA PHE A 76 -10.79 1.43 8.10
C PHE A 76 -9.55 0.78 8.75
N ARG A 77 -9.69 -0.43 9.30
CA ARG A 77 -8.57 -1.17 9.90
C ARG A 77 -7.49 -1.50 8.87
N MET A 78 -7.89 -1.96 7.68
CA MET A 78 -6.95 -2.32 6.61
C MET A 78 -6.26 -1.09 6.01
N LEU A 79 -6.98 0.01 5.78
CA LEU A 79 -6.39 1.27 5.32
C LEU A 79 -5.37 1.79 6.33
N ARG A 80 -5.72 1.77 7.62
CA ARG A 80 -4.78 2.17 8.68
C ARG A 80 -3.53 1.29 8.70
N PHE A 81 -3.68 -0.02 8.53
CA PHE A 81 -2.54 -0.93 8.44
C PHE A 81 -1.67 -0.63 7.23
N SER A 82 -2.28 -0.42 6.06
CA SER A 82 -1.59 -0.02 4.82
C SER A 82 -0.79 1.27 5.01
N GLN A 83 -1.39 2.29 5.61
CA GLN A 83 -0.72 3.57 5.88
C GLN A 83 0.47 3.40 6.81
N LEU A 84 0.33 2.60 7.87
CA LEU A 84 1.45 2.29 8.77
C LEU A 84 2.58 1.58 8.03
N LEU A 85 2.27 0.59 7.18
CA LEU A 85 3.28 -0.08 6.36
C LEU A 85 3.97 0.87 5.39
N THR A 86 3.23 1.75 4.71
CA THR A 86 3.83 2.75 3.82
C THR A 86 4.78 3.66 4.60
N ILE A 87 4.35 4.20 5.73
CA ILE A 87 5.19 5.07 6.57
C ILE A 87 6.44 4.32 7.06
N SER A 88 6.27 3.10 7.58
CA SER A 88 7.39 2.28 8.03
C SER A 88 8.36 1.94 6.89
N GLY A 89 7.85 1.63 5.69
CA GLY A 89 8.67 1.38 4.51
C GLY A 89 9.46 2.61 4.08
N LEU A 90 8.82 3.79 4.05
CA LEU A 90 9.49 5.04 3.70
C LEU A 90 10.55 5.44 4.73
N ILE A 91 10.28 5.30 6.03
CA ILE A 91 11.27 5.53 7.09
C ILE A 91 12.43 4.55 6.96
N GLY A 92 12.14 3.26 6.75
CA GLY A 92 13.16 2.24 6.54
C GLY A 92 14.05 2.55 5.34
N TYR A 93 13.44 2.95 4.21
CA TYR A 93 14.18 3.33 3.01
C TYR A 93 15.06 4.57 3.25
N ALA A 94 14.51 5.63 3.83
CA ALA A 94 15.26 6.83 4.17
C ALA A 94 16.45 6.53 5.10
N ALA A 95 16.28 5.65 6.08
CA ALA A 95 17.36 5.22 6.97
C ALA A 95 18.49 4.50 6.21
N ILE A 96 18.15 3.61 5.27
CA ILE A 96 19.14 2.88 4.45
C ILE A 96 19.91 3.85 3.55
N THR A 97 19.23 4.82 2.95
CA THR A 97 19.86 5.83 2.09
C THR A 97 20.78 6.77 2.88
N ILE A 98 20.36 7.22 4.08
CA ILE A 98 21.21 8.06 4.95
C ILE A 98 22.47 7.31 5.42
N LEU A 99 22.38 5.99 5.57
CA LEU A 99 23.53 5.14 5.91
C LEU A 99 24.43 4.81 4.69
N ASP A 100 24.27 5.53 3.57
CA ASP A 100 25.01 5.36 2.30
C ASP A 100 25.04 3.92 1.76
N ARG A 101 24.04 3.10 2.10
CA ARG A 101 23.97 1.71 1.60
C ARG A 101 23.32 1.60 0.24
N VAL A 102 22.45 2.55 -0.11
CA VAL A 102 21.71 2.56 -1.39
C VAL A 102 21.54 4.00 -1.83
N GLU A 103 21.89 4.29 -3.08
CA GLU A 103 21.64 5.59 -3.69
C GLU A 103 20.15 5.95 -3.67
N PHE A 104 19.86 7.23 -3.46
CA PHE A 104 18.49 7.70 -3.45
C PHE A 104 17.84 7.48 -4.82
N ASN A 105 16.69 6.83 -4.81
CA ASN A 105 15.99 6.38 -6.00
C ASN A 105 14.47 6.47 -5.76
N LEU A 106 13.82 7.35 -6.52
CA LEU A 106 12.38 7.58 -6.44
C LEU A 106 11.54 6.34 -6.80
N TYR A 107 12.06 5.41 -7.59
CA TYR A 107 11.35 4.16 -7.92
C TYR A 107 11.06 3.32 -6.68
N ILE A 108 12.01 3.26 -5.74
CA ILE A 108 11.84 2.47 -4.51
C ILE A 108 10.69 3.05 -3.68
N ILE A 109 10.55 4.37 -3.64
CA ILE A 109 9.42 5.04 -2.98
C ILE A 109 8.08 4.63 -3.63
N PHE A 110 7.99 4.67 -4.95
CA PHE A 110 6.78 4.24 -5.67
C PHE A 110 6.46 2.77 -5.41
N TYR A 111 7.45 1.88 -5.45
CA TYR A 111 7.26 0.46 -5.16
C TYR A 111 6.78 0.20 -3.72
N ILE A 112 7.29 0.94 -2.72
CA ILE A 112 6.81 0.84 -1.34
C ILE A 112 5.33 1.20 -1.25
N ILE A 113 4.92 2.28 -1.91
CA ILE A 113 3.52 2.74 -1.93
C ILE A 113 2.63 1.72 -2.64
N GLU A 114 3.04 1.24 -3.83
CA GLU A 114 2.31 0.24 -4.60
C GLU A 114 2.15 -1.07 -3.84
N ALA A 115 3.24 -1.59 -3.27
CA ALA A 115 3.21 -2.84 -2.50
C ALA A 115 2.25 -2.74 -1.31
N ALA A 116 2.26 -1.62 -0.58
CA ALA A 116 1.34 -1.41 0.53
C ALA A 116 -0.13 -1.36 0.06
N LEU A 117 -0.42 -0.67 -1.05
CA LEU A 117 -1.77 -0.58 -1.60
C LEU A 117 -2.26 -1.92 -2.17
N ILE A 118 -1.40 -2.68 -2.85
CA ILE A 118 -1.73 -4.02 -3.36
C ILE A 118 -2.01 -4.96 -2.18
N LEU A 119 -1.16 -4.94 -1.15
CA LEU A 119 -1.36 -5.73 0.05
C LEU A 119 -2.67 -5.36 0.76
N TYR A 120 -2.99 -4.06 0.83
CA TYR A 120 -4.29 -3.61 1.32
C TYR A 120 -5.45 -4.25 0.56
N GLN A 121 -5.43 -4.22 -0.77
CA GLN A 121 -6.50 -4.79 -1.60
C GLN A 121 -6.65 -6.30 -1.35
N PHE A 122 -5.52 -7.01 -1.27
CA PHE A 122 -5.51 -8.43 -0.97
C PHE A 122 -6.09 -8.74 0.41
N LEU A 123 -5.58 -8.08 1.46
CA LEU A 123 -6.03 -8.28 2.83
C LEU A 123 -7.50 -7.92 3.00
N PHE A 124 -7.94 -6.78 2.45
CA PHE A 124 -9.33 -6.37 2.51
C PHE A 124 -10.27 -7.44 1.94
N ARG A 125 -9.95 -8.00 0.76
CA ARG A 125 -10.72 -9.11 0.17
C ARG A 125 -10.67 -10.38 1.02
N LEU A 126 -9.50 -10.71 1.55
CA LEU A 126 -9.32 -11.88 2.41
C LEU A 126 -10.18 -11.77 3.67
N PHE A 127 -10.13 -10.64 4.37
CA PHE A 127 -10.91 -10.40 5.59
C PHE A 127 -12.42 -10.35 5.33
N LEU A 128 -12.85 -9.79 4.19
CA LEU A 128 -14.25 -9.86 3.77
C LEU A 128 -14.73 -11.30 3.57
N ARG A 129 -13.87 -12.17 3.01
CA ARG A 129 -14.21 -13.58 2.75
C ARG A 129 -14.18 -14.44 4.02
N THR A 130 -13.19 -14.25 4.90
CA THR A 130 -12.94 -15.14 6.04
C THR A 130 -13.73 -14.78 7.29
N ASN A 131 -14.25 -13.55 7.42
CA ASN A 131 -14.94 -13.11 8.63
C ASN A 131 -16.39 -12.63 8.40
N PRO A 132 -17.32 -13.53 8.02
CA PRO A 132 -18.73 -13.17 7.89
C PRO A 132 -19.40 -12.81 9.24
N ALA A 133 -18.93 -13.36 10.38
CA ALA A 133 -19.64 -13.31 11.67
C ALA A 133 -18.86 -12.71 12.88
N TRP A 134 -17.59 -12.31 12.72
CA TRP A 134 -16.71 -11.95 13.85
C TRP A 134 -17.10 -10.67 14.61
N ILE A 135 -17.91 -9.78 14.02
CA ILE A 135 -18.25 -8.46 14.60
C ILE A 135 -19.56 -8.49 15.42
N PHE A 136 -20.44 -9.49 15.24
CA PHE A 136 -21.68 -9.61 16.03
C PHE A 136 -21.47 -10.25 17.41
N ARG A 137 -20.25 -10.65 17.75
CA ARG A 137 -19.88 -10.86 19.14
C ARG A 137 -19.37 -9.52 19.66
N GLU A 138 -20.24 -8.79 20.34
CA GLU A 138 -19.83 -7.78 21.32
C GLU A 138 -18.97 -8.48 22.37
N THR A 139 -17.69 -8.70 22.07
CA THR A 139 -16.74 -9.03 23.12
C THR A 139 -16.68 -7.79 24.01
N PRO A 140 -16.97 -7.90 25.32
CA PRO A 140 -16.84 -6.77 26.24
C PRO A 140 -15.47 -6.15 26.02
N THR A 141 -15.42 -4.82 26.00
CA THR A 141 -14.29 -3.93 25.68
C THR A 141 -13.05 -4.18 26.54
N ARG A 142 -12.49 -5.39 26.49
CA ARG A 142 -11.16 -5.69 26.98
C ARG A 142 -10.25 -5.07 25.94
N LYS A 143 -9.80 -3.83 26.22
CA LYS A 143 -8.77 -3.05 25.51
C LYS A 143 -7.88 -3.95 24.63
N ALA A 144 -8.36 -4.32 23.46
CA ALA A 144 -7.62 -5.12 22.52
C ALA A 144 -6.69 -4.11 21.87
N LYS A 145 -5.61 -3.79 22.59
CA LYS A 145 -4.47 -3.06 22.05
C LYS A 145 -4.15 -3.81 20.77
N SER A 146 -4.45 -3.17 19.63
CA SER A 146 -4.23 -3.75 18.33
C SER A 146 -2.81 -4.32 18.35
N ILE A 147 -2.66 -5.62 18.11
CA ILE A 147 -1.35 -6.29 18.12
C ILE A 147 -0.49 -5.76 16.97
N ILE A 148 -1.14 -5.17 15.96
CA ILE A 148 -0.53 -4.60 14.75
C ILE A 148 0.56 -3.56 15.05
N PRO A 149 0.33 -2.47 15.81
CA PRO A 149 1.40 -1.54 16.18
C PRO A 149 2.52 -2.18 16.99
N VAL A 150 2.22 -3.21 17.80
CA VAL A 150 3.26 -3.93 18.55
C VAL A 150 4.12 -4.76 17.61
N VAL A 151 3.52 -5.43 16.62
CA VAL A 151 4.23 -6.18 15.58
C VAL A 151 5.07 -5.25 14.69
N CYS A 152 4.52 -4.11 14.28
CA CYS A 152 5.28 -3.09 13.54
C CYS A 152 6.45 -2.53 14.36
N LEU A 153 6.25 -2.30 15.66
CA LEU A 153 7.31 -1.85 16.58
C LEU A 153 8.39 -2.91 16.76
N ILE A 154 8.02 -4.17 16.97
CA ILE A 154 8.97 -5.29 17.07
C ILE A 154 9.76 -5.45 15.77
N PHE A 155 9.10 -5.33 14.61
CA PHE A 155 9.77 -5.36 13.31
C PHE A 155 10.77 -4.20 13.16
N LEU A 156 10.38 -2.97 13.52
CA LEU A 156 11.27 -1.80 13.52
C LEU A 156 12.46 -1.95 14.46
N ILE A 157 12.24 -2.47 15.67
CA ILE A 157 13.30 -2.74 16.65
C ILE A 157 14.24 -3.84 16.14
N GLY A 158 13.69 -4.94 15.61
CA GLY A 158 14.48 -6.03 15.03
C GLY A 158 15.33 -5.56 13.84
N TRP A 159 14.76 -4.70 12.99
CA TRP A 159 15.47 -4.05 11.90
C TRP A 159 16.60 -3.15 12.40
N LEU A 160 16.35 -2.32 13.43
CA LEU A 160 17.36 -1.47 14.07
C LEU A 160 18.51 -2.28 14.69
N ILE A 161 18.21 -3.39 15.36
CA ILE A 161 19.22 -4.28 15.94
C ILE A 161 20.05 -4.93 14.84
N TYR A 162 19.40 -5.46 13.80
CA TYR A 162 20.09 -6.03 12.64
C TYR A 162 21.03 -5.01 12.01
N ALA A 163 20.56 -3.78 11.80
CA ALA A 163 21.40 -2.69 11.34
C ALA A 163 22.60 -2.51 12.29
N ILE A 164 22.39 -2.25 13.57
CA ILE A 164 23.50 -2.00 14.52
C ILE A 164 24.54 -3.13 14.50
N ILE A 165 24.13 -4.40 14.36
CA ILE A 165 25.05 -5.55 14.27
C ILE A 165 25.87 -5.50 12.97
N GLU A 166 25.21 -5.30 11.83
CA GLU A 166 25.85 -5.28 10.50
C GLU A 166 26.75 -4.04 10.29
N PHE A 167 26.48 -2.92 10.98
CA PHE A 167 27.20 -1.64 10.83
C PHE A 167 28.25 -1.36 11.92
N LYS A 168 28.41 -2.24 12.92
CA LYS A 168 29.43 -2.09 13.98
C LYS A 168 30.67 -2.98 13.76
N ILE A 169 30.72 -3.73 12.66
CA ILE A 169 31.89 -4.47 12.13
C ILE A 169 32.37 -3.73 10.90
#